data_AF-A0A0M4G9T6-F1
#
_entry.id   AF-A0A0M4G9T6-F1
#
_cell.length_a   1.000
_cell.length_b   1.000
_cell.length_c   1.000
_cell.angle_alpha   90.00
_cell.angle_beta   90.00
_cell.angle_gamma   90.00
#
_symmetry.space_group_name_H-M   'P 1'
#
loop_
_entity.id
_entity.type
_entity.pdbx_description
1 polymer ?
#
loop_
_entity_poly.entity_id
_entity_poly.type
_entity_poly.pdbx_seq_one_letter_code
_entity_poly.pdbx_strand_id
1 'polypeptide(L)'
;MLVGCVPKMDSNGELARDYLLEKGYSVKSYEGSYIYSVNRQELVEMPHISIWARQTVSPESYIGKDIIQEIFIVKNHPVIKINGTKVEVRVFIFDGQIIGGTSYPAEDGVVGWGYSLEGKTAEEVQNNNLDGWIAEWNKKYGQ
;
A
#
# COMPACT_ATOMS: atom_id res chain seq x y z
N MET A 1 4.50 8.89 -33.67
CA MET A 1 5.00 7.89 -32.71
C MET A 1 5.03 8.55 -31.34
N LEU A 2 4.11 8.19 -30.45
CA LEU A 2 4.13 8.67 -29.06
C LEU A 2 5.13 7.79 -28.31
N VAL A 3 6.29 8.33 -27.97
CA VAL A 3 7.24 7.65 -27.09
C VAL A 3 6.64 7.72 -25.69
N GLY A 4 5.99 6.63 -25.25
CA GLY A 4 5.54 6.50 -23.88
C GLY A 4 6.75 6.50 -22.97
N CYS A 5 6.89 7.53 -22.13
CA CYS A 5 7.98 7.63 -21.17
C CYS A 5 7.77 6.53 -20.11
N VAL A 6 8.63 5.51 -20.10
CA VAL A 6 8.64 4.51 -19.03
C VAL A 6 9.30 5.15 -17.81
N PRO A 7 8.67 5.14 -16.62
CA PRO A 7 9.28 5.66 -15.40
C PRO A 7 10.64 4.98 -15.15
N LYS A 8 11.67 5.78 -14.89
CA LYS A 8 12.99 5.26 -14.53
C LYS A 8 12.97 4.85 -13.05
N MET A 9 13.33 3.61 -12.77
CA MET A 9 13.47 3.07 -11.43
C MET A 9 14.74 3.63 -10.77
N ASP A 10 14.64 4.01 -9.49
CA ASP A 10 15.77 4.42 -8.66
C ASP A 10 16.13 3.32 -7.64
N SER A 11 16.99 3.62 -6.66
CA SER A 11 17.39 2.66 -5.63
C SER A 11 16.25 2.18 -4.73
N ASN A 12 15.23 3.01 -4.47
CA ASN A 12 14.06 2.61 -3.70
C ASN A 12 13.17 1.68 -4.52
N GLY A 13 13.00 2.00 -5.80
CA GLY A 13 12.30 1.11 -6.73
C GLY A 13 12.99 -0.25 -6.86
N GLU A 14 14.32 -0.30 -6.89
CA GLU A 14 15.07 -1.57 -6.88
C GLU A 14 14.86 -2.35 -5.58
N LEU A 15 14.96 -1.68 -4.43
CA LEU A 15 14.70 -2.26 -3.11
C LEU A 15 13.29 -2.85 -3.02
N ALA A 16 12.27 -2.10 -3.45
CA ALA A 16 10.89 -2.55 -3.46
C ALA A 16 10.67 -3.74 -4.40
N ARG A 17 11.26 -3.70 -5.61
CA ARG A 17 11.17 -4.78 -6.58
C ARG A 17 11.75 -6.07 -6.00
N ASP A 18 12.95 -6.01 -5.43
CA ASP A 18 13.64 -7.19 -4.93
C ASP A 18 12.87 -7.81 -3.75
N TYR A 19 12.32 -6.98 -2.86
CA TYR A 19 11.41 -7.44 -1.81
C TYR A 19 10.15 -8.14 -2.33
N LEU A 20 9.52 -7.61 -3.40
CA LEU A 20 8.35 -8.27 -4.02
C LEU A 20 8.73 -9.63 -4.61
N LEU A 21 9.91 -9.74 -5.24
CA LEU A 21 10.40 -11.00 -5.80
C LEU A 21 10.68 -12.03 -4.69
N GLU A 22 11.30 -11.61 -3.57
CA GLU A 22 11.55 -12.46 -2.40
C GLU A 22 10.26 -12.98 -1.76
N LYS A 23 9.20 -12.17 -1.76
CA LYS A 23 7.84 -12.57 -1.33
C LYS A 23 7.16 -13.55 -2.29
N GLY A 24 7.78 -13.87 -3.43
CA GLY A 24 7.26 -14.80 -4.44
C GLY A 24 6.35 -14.16 -5.49
N TYR A 25 6.29 -12.83 -5.54
CA TYR A 25 5.55 -12.12 -6.58
C TYR A 25 6.35 -12.06 -7.88
N SER A 26 5.63 -11.94 -9.00
CA SER A 26 6.25 -11.69 -10.30
C SER A 26 5.93 -10.29 -10.77
N VAL A 27 6.93 -9.40 -10.79
CA VAL A 27 6.79 -8.02 -11.25
C VAL A 27 6.57 -7.99 -12.77
N LYS A 28 5.53 -7.29 -13.22
CA LYS A 28 5.21 -7.11 -14.64
C LYS A 28 5.68 -5.77 -15.17
N SER A 29 5.45 -4.71 -14.41
CA SER A 29 5.84 -3.36 -14.76
C SER A 29 6.03 -2.53 -13.50
N TYR A 30 6.87 -1.51 -13.65
CA TYR A 30 7.06 -0.45 -12.67
C TYR A 30 6.29 0.78 -13.17
N GLU A 31 5.41 1.29 -12.32
CA GLU A 31 4.47 2.36 -12.67
C GLU A 31 4.93 3.74 -12.15
N GLY A 32 6.07 3.77 -11.44
CA GLY A 32 6.65 5.00 -10.90
C GLY A 32 6.61 5.05 -9.37
N SER A 33 6.97 6.22 -8.84
CA SER A 33 7.02 6.50 -7.42
C SER A 33 6.12 7.68 -7.06
N TYR A 34 5.61 7.68 -5.83
CA TYR A 34 4.76 8.74 -5.29
C TYR A 34 5.16 9.06 -3.85
N ILE A 35 5.30 10.34 -3.52
CA ILE A 35 5.55 10.79 -2.16
C ILE A 35 4.20 10.89 -1.44
N TYR A 36 4.05 10.11 -0.38
CA TYR A 36 2.90 10.11 0.50
C TYR A 36 3.29 10.70 1.86
N SER A 37 2.58 11.74 2.28
CA SER A 37 2.69 12.32 3.62
C SER A 37 1.30 12.42 4.23
N VAL A 38 1.19 12.28 5.55
CA VAL A 38 -0.07 12.42 6.26
C VAL A 38 0.16 13.08 7.62
N ASN A 39 -0.68 14.06 7.95
CA ASN A 39 -0.69 14.69 9.25
C ASN A 39 -1.55 13.90 10.23
N ARG A 40 -1.39 14.18 11.53
CA ARG A 40 -2.08 13.43 12.58
C ARG A 40 -3.60 13.45 12.40
N GLN A 41 -4.17 14.62 12.13
CA GLN A 41 -5.62 14.80 12.01
C GLN A 41 -6.19 14.11 10.75
N GLU A 42 -5.39 13.98 9.70
CA GLU A 42 -5.80 13.33 8.45
C GLU A 42 -5.87 11.81 8.59
N LEU A 43 -5.25 11.21 9.62
CA LEU A 43 -5.23 9.76 9.82
C LEU A 43 -6.63 9.13 9.98
N VAL A 44 -7.64 9.89 10.41
CA VAL A 44 -9.02 9.40 10.54
C VAL A 44 -9.83 9.58 9.25
N GLU A 45 -9.29 10.28 8.26
CA GLU A 45 -9.99 10.62 7.02
C GLU A 45 -9.68 9.60 5.92
N MET A 46 -10.57 9.52 4.93
CA MET A 46 -10.28 8.77 3.70
C MET A 46 -9.35 9.58 2.79
N PRO A 47 -8.36 8.95 2.12
CA PRO A 47 -8.12 7.51 2.09
C PRO A 47 -7.23 6.99 3.24
N HIS A 48 -6.70 7.86 4.09
CA HIS A 48 -5.64 7.53 5.07
C HIS A 48 -6.02 6.44 6.07
N ILE A 49 -7.21 6.50 6.67
CA ILE A 49 -7.67 5.47 7.61
C ILE A 49 -7.67 4.08 6.94
N SER A 50 -8.10 4.00 5.68
CA SER A 50 -8.10 2.73 4.93
C SER A 50 -6.69 2.24 4.60
N ILE A 51 -5.73 3.14 4.36
CA ILE A 51 -4.33 2.78 4.10
C ILE A 51 -3.72 2.18 5.36
N TRP A 52 -3.86 2.87 6.50
CA TRP A 52 -3.25 2.48 7.76
C TRP A 52 -3.92 1.28 8.43
N ALA A 53 -5.22 1.06 8.21
CA ALA A 53 -5.92 -0.13 8.69
C ALA A 53 -5.36 -1.45 8.11
N ARG A 54 -4.59 -1.38 7.02
CA ARG A 54 -3.96 -2.54 6.36
C ARG A 54 -2.46 -2.67 6.64
N GLN A 55 -1.93 -1.82 7.53
CA GLN A 55 -0.54 -1.90 7.98
C GLN A 55 -0.47 -2.54 9.36
N THR A 56 0.60 -3.28 9.62
CA THR A 56 0.92 -3.81 10.96
C THR A 56 1.78 -2.85 11.78
N VAL A 57 2.39 -1.86 11.13
CA VAL A 57 3.21 -0.83 11.77
C VAL A 57 2.37 0.35 12.23
N SER A 58 2.79 1.00 13.31
CA SER A 58 2.17 2.22 13.83
C SER A 58 2.52 3.44 12.96
N PRO A 59 1.60 4.41 12.73
CA PRO A 59 1.88 5.60 11.94
C PRO A 59 2.78 6.62 12.67
N GLU A 60 2.95 6.53 14.01
CA GLU A 60 3.56 7.60 14.83
C GLU A 60 4.91 8.09 14.32
N SER A 61 5.77 7.17 13.86
CA SER A 61 7.12 7.52 13.39
C SER A 61 7.12 8.23 12.03
N TYR A 62 5.99 8.26 11.33
CA TYR A 62 5.87 8.72 9.94
C TYR A 62 4.94 9.92 9.77
N ILE A 63 4.21 10.33 10.82
CA ILE A 63 3.33 11.50 10.80
C ILE A 63 4.13 12.76 10.40
N GLY A 64 3.62 13.49 9.40
CA GLY A 64 4.23 14.72 8.89
C GLY A 64 5.54 14.51 8.14
N LYS A 65 5.88 13.26 7.78
CA LYS A 65 7.08 12.91 7.03
C LYS A 65 6.72 12.28 5.69
N ASP A 66 7.70 12.30 4.78
CA ASP A 66 7.57 11.70 3.46
C ASP A 66 7.81 10.19 3.52
N ILE A 67 6.82 9.43 3.07
CA ILE A 67 6.90 7.99 2.79
C ILE A 67 6.90 7.84 1.28
N ILE A 68 7.89 7.15 0.74
CA ILE A 68 7.97 6.86 -0.69
C ILE A 68 7.10 5.63 -0.97
N GLN A 69 6.22 5.74 -1.95
CA GLN A 69 5.44 4.62 -2.48
C GLN A 69 5.99 4.23 -3.84
N GLU A 70 6.58 3.04 -3.92
CA GLU A 70 7.02 2.45 -5.19
C GLU A 70 5.90 1.57 -5.75
N ILE A 71 5.47 1.86 -6.98
CA ILE A 71 4.25 1.32 -7.57
C ILE A 71 4.58 0.28 -8.64
N PHE A 72 3.99 -0.91 -8.53
CA PHE A 72 4.20 -2.00 -9.48
C PHE A 72 2.90 -2.69 -9.85
N ILE A 73 2.87 -3.24 -11.06
CA ILE A 73 1.91 -4.28 -11.40
C ILE A 73 2.56 -5.64 -11.20
N VAL A 74 1.91 -6.53 -10.44
CA VAL A 74 2.41 -7.87 -10.14
C VAL A 74 1.47 -8.98 -10.61
N LYS A 75 2.03 -10.19 -10.72
CA LYS A 75 1.32 -11.47 -10.80
C LYS A 75 1.61 -12.31 -9.55
N ASN A 76 0.83 -13.38 -9.39
CA ASN A 76 0.88 -14.33 -8.27
C ASN A 76 0.56 -13.72 -6.90
N HIS A 77 -0.16 -12.59 -6.89
CA HIS A 77 -0.68 -12.01 -5.66
C HIS A 77 -1.92 -12.79 -5.17
N PRO A 78 -2.10 -13.03 -3.85
CA PRO A 78 -3.23 -13.82 -3.33
C PRO A 78 -4.61 -13.32 -3.78
N VAL A 79 -4.76 -12.00 -3.91
CA VAL A 79 -6.00 -11.33 -4.36
C VAL A 79 -6.40 -11.69 -5.79
N ILE A 80 -5.47 -12.14 -6.64
CA ILE A 80 -5.75 -12.50 -8.05
C ILE A 80 -6.81 -13.60 -8.16
N LYS A 81 -6.94 -14.47 -7.15
CA LYS A 81 -7.93 -15.56 -7.16
C LYS A 81 -9.38 -15.08 -7.17
N ILE A 82 -9.63 -13.81 -6.84
CA ILE A 82 -10.98 -13.24 -6.76
C ILE A 82 -11.39 -12.63 -8.11
N ASN A 83 -10.45 -12.06 -8.89
CA ASN A 83 -10.78 -11.29 -10.11
C ASN A 83 -10.01 -11.69 -11.40
N GLY A 84 -9.03 -12.59 -11.36
CA GLY A 84 -8.35 -13.08 -12.56
C GLY A 84 -7.37 -12.09 -13.24
N THR A 85 -7.06 -10.97 -12.59
CA THR A 85 -6.35 -9.83 -13.20
C THR A 85 -5.20 -9.28 -12.36
N LYS A 86 -4.40 -8.46 -13.06
CA LYS A 86 -3.26 -7.70 -12.57
C LYS A 86 -3.56 -7.06 -11.21
N VAL A 87 -2.58 -7.05 -10.31
CA VAL A 87 -2.69 -6.36 -9.02
C VAL A 87 -1.67 -5.23 -9.00
N GLU A 88 -2.14 -4.02 -8.74
CA GLU A 88 -1.27 -2.90 -8.38
C GLU A 88 -0.84 -3.10 -6.93
N VAL A 89 0.46 -3.04 -6.68
CA VAL A 89 1.03 -2.98 -5.33
C VAL A 89 1.77 -1.67 -5.16
N ARG A 90 1.64 -1.11 -3.97
CA ARG A 90 2.39 0.08 -3.54
C ARG A 90 3.22 -0.31 -2.33
N VAL A 91 4.54 -0.36 -2.49
CA VAL A 91 5.47 -0.68 -1.41
C VAL A 91 5.86 0.61 -0.72
N PHE A 92 5.71 0.67 0.60
CA PHE A 92 5.98 1.86 1.39
C PHE A 92 7.40 1.81 1.93
N ILE A 93 8.17 2.86 1.64
CA ILE A 93 9.56 3.01 2.04
C ILE A 93 9.71 4.29 2.87
N PHE A 94 10.36 4.17 4.01
CA PHE A 94 10.74 5.29 4.85
C PHE A 94 12.19 5.09 5.30
N ASP A 95 13.03 6.12 5.10
CA ASP A 95 14.45 6.10 5.46
C ASP A 95 15.21 4.87 4.89
N GLY A 96 14.93 4.52 3.63
CA GLY A 96 15.54 3.37 2.95
C GLY A 96 15.06 2.00 3.45
N GLN A 97 14.02 1.94 4.27
CA GLN A 97 13.46 0.69 4.81
C GLN A 97 12.02 0.49 4.35
N ILE A 98 11.67 -0.75 4.01
CA ILE A 98 10.30 -1.13 3.69
C ILE A 98 9.49 -1.23 5.00
N ILE A 99 8.44 -0.42 5.11
CA ILE A 99 7.59 -0.33 6.31
C ILE A 99 6.22 -0.97 6.13
N GLY A 100 5.87 -1.35 4.89
CA GLY A 100 4.58 -1.94 4.59
C GLY A 100 4.19 -1.76 3.14
N GLY A 101 2.89 -1.80 2.88
CA GLY A 101 2.36 -1.57 1.54
C GLY A 101 0.89 -1.92 1.40
N THR A 102 0.36 -1.61 0.23
CA THR A 102 -1.04 -1.88 -0.12
C THR A 102 -1.12 -2.57 -1.47
N SER A 103 -2.23 -3.27 -1.70
CA SER A 103 -2.53 -3.88 -2.99
C SER A 103 -3.98 -3.66 -3.41
N TYR A 104 -4.19 -3.55 -4.71
CA TYR A 104 -5.49 -3.29 -5.33
C TYR A 104 -5.63 -4.10 -6.62
N PRO A 105 -6.80 -4.70 -6.89
CA PRO A 105 -7.09 -5.20 -8.22
C PRO A 105 -6.98 -4.06 -9.23
N ALA A 106 -6.13 -4.20 -10.24
CA ALA A 106 -5.93 -3.19 -11.29
C ALA A 106 -6.98 -3.36 -12.40
N GLU A 107 -8.25 -3.26 -11.99
CA GLU A 107 -9.43 -3.27 -12.86
C GLU A 107 -10.31 -2.04 -12.60
N ASP A 108 -10.88 -1.50 -13.67
CA ASP A 108 -11.79 -0.36 -13.60
C ASP A 108 -13.05 -0.72 -12.78
N GLY A 109 -13.44 0.17 -11.88
CA GLY A 109 -14.68 0.04 -11.09
C GLY A 109 -14.56 -0.80 -9.81
N VAL A 110 -13.38 -1.28 -9.44
CA VAL A 110 -13.16 -1.90 -8.12
C VAL A 110 -13.09 -0.81 -7.05
N VAL A 111 -14.13 -0.74 -6.22
CA VAL A 111 -14.25 0.23 -5.12
C VAL A 111 -14.07 -0.50 -3.79
N GLY A 112 -13.31 0.08 -2.88
CA GLY A 112 -13.16 -0.45 -1.52
C GLY A 112 -11.84 -0.04 -0.87
N TRP A 113 -11.61 -0.58 0.32
CA TRP A 113 -10.41 -0.26 1.10
C TRP A 113 -9.14 -0.87 0.50
N GLY A 114 -9.25 -1.83 -0.43
CA GLY A 114 -8.13 -2.61 -0.96
C GLY A 114 -7.61 -3.63 0.05
N TYR A 115 -6.39 -4.14 -0.18
CA TYR A 115 -5.77 -5.18 0.64
C TYR A 115 -4.37 -4.74 1.10
N SER A 116 -3.81 -5.45 2.10
CA SER A 116 -2.41 -5.33 2.47
C SER A 116 -1.51 -5.87 1.34
N LEU A 117 -0.19 -5.72 1.48
CA LEU A 117 0.75 -6.29 0.51
C LEU A 117 0.71 -7.82 0.45
N GLU A 118 0.31 -8.49 1.53
CA GLU A 118 0.08 -9.93 1.62
C GLU A 118 -1.33 -10.35 1.16
N GLY A 119 -2.16 -9.41 0.70
CA GLY A 119 -3.51 -9.68 0.23
C GLY A 119 -4.55 -9.86 1.33
N LYS A 120 -4.28 -9.38 2.55
CA LYS A 120 -5.26 -9.39 3.66
C LYS A 120 -6.17 -8.17 3.62
N THR A 121 -7.43 -8.35 3.99
CA THR A 121 -8.36 -7.26 4.27
C THR A 121 -7.95 -6.50 5.53
N ALA A 122 -8.46 -5.28 5.71
CA ALA A 122 -8.26 -4.52 6.95
C ALA A 122 -8.74 -5.31 8.18
N GLU A 123 -9.87 -6.01 8.06
CA GLU A 123 -10.41 -6.84 9.13
C GLU A 123 -9.45 -7.98 9.54
N GLU A 124 -8.89 -8.70 8.58
CA GLU A 124 -7.90 -9.76 8.85
C GLU A 124 -6.60 -9.21 9.46
N VAL A 125 -6.18 -8.00 9.07
CA VAL A 125 -5.01 -7.33 9.68
C VAL A 125 -5.32 -6.94 11.13
N GLN A 126 -6.53 -6.46 11.41
CA GLN A 126 -6.96 -6.02 12.73
C GLN A 126 -7.63 -7.12 13.57
N ASN A 127 -7.18 -8.36 13.41
CA ASN A 127 -7.61 -9.52 14.21
C ASN A 127 -9.14 -9.74 14.22
N ASN A 128 -9.81 -9.51 13.08
CA ASN A 128 -11.27 -9.62 12.91
C ASN A 128 -12.09 -8.68 13.82
N ASN A 129 -11.52 -7.52 14.18
CA ASN A 129 -12.19 -6.49 14.96
C ASN A 129 -11.94 -5.10 14.37
N LEU A 130 -12.36 -4.90 13.11
CA LEU A 130 -12.15 -3.64 12.42
C LEU A 130 -12.91 -2.48 13.09
N ASP A 131 -14.14 -2.69 13.54
CA ASP A 131 -14.95 -1.63 14.19
C ASP A 131 -14.31 -1.15 15.50
N GLY A 132 -13.83 -2.09 16.32
CA GLY A 132 -13.10 -1.75 17.54
C GLY A 132 -11.79 -1.03 17.25
N TRP A 133 -11.07 -1.44 16.20
CA TRP A 133 -9.88 -0.73 15.75
C TRP A 133 -10.21 0.70 15.28
N ILE A 134 -11.26 0.89 14.48
CA ILE A 134 -11.71 2.20 14.00
C ILE A 134 -12.08 3.10 15.20
N ALA A 135 -12.77 2.56 16.21
CA ALA A 135 -13.15 3.33 17.39
C ALA A 135 -11.91 3.82 18.18
N GLU A 136 -10.95 2.94 18.45
CA GLU A 136 -9.71 3.32 19.13
C GLU A 136 -8.83 4.24 18.28
N TRP A 137 -8.82 4.05 16.96
CA TRP A 137 -8.12 4.91 16.02
C TRP A 137 -8.67 6.34 16.04
N ASN A 138 -10.00 6.49 15.95
CA ASN A 138 -10.67 7.79 16.03
C ASN A 138 -10.44 8.47 17.37
N LYS A 139 -10.50 7.71 18.47
CA LYS A 139 -10.20 8.25 19.81
C LYS A 139 -8.77 8.78 19.92
N LYS A 140 -7.82 8.14 19.24
CA LYS A 140 -6.41 8.51 19.28
C LYS A 140 -6.04 9.68 18.37
N TYR A 141 -6.66 9.77 17.19
CA TYR A 141 -6.24 10.68 16.13
C TYR A 141 -7.29 11.72 15.70
N GLY A 142 -8.56 11.54 16.08
CA GLY A 142 -9.66 12.43 15.70
C GLY A 142 -9.84 13.67 16.59
N GLN A 143 -8.77 14.11 17.27
CA GLN A 143 -8.78 15.28 18.15
C GLN A 143 -8.02 16.46 17.54
#